data_AF-A0A2S4V3X4-F1
#
_entry.id   AF-A0A2S4V3X4-F1
#
_cell.length_a   1.000
_cell.length_b   1.000
_cell.length_c   1.000
_cell.angle_alpha   90.00
_cell.angle_beta   90.00
_cell.angle_gamma   90.00
#
_symmetry.space_group_name_H-M   'P 1'
#
loop_
_entity.id
_entity.type
_entity.pdbx_description
1 polymer ?
#
loop_
_entity_poly.entity_id
_entity_poly.type
_entity_poly.pdbx_seq_one_letter_code
_entity_poly.pdbx_strand_id
1 'polypeptide(L)'
;MNVEMEEPISLETTDIKPQTKAKTKAKSKMKPKVLFPSNPPLKTESEKVLRICQAMEELKLTPKKFMVAFLTQSNTDIKIRRRLWGSAKGWDSTIEVVNAARDLICGSPAGRTYWNSYILSEAQKIVRKEAPPSGEYPNGAFHSSRKIDPTIFSEEEKFTRFQDMCQEHMPFLYQLLIYKLTGQSDPSASSSSSTDAIDQAAETESNSDQDELEEDPSPSMR
;
A
#
# COMPACT_ATOMS: atom_id res chain seq x y z
N MET A 1 -23.27 -46.95 4.12
CA MET A 1 -23.50 -48.01 5.12
C MET A 1 -22.24 -48.84 5.20
N ASN A 2 -21.80 -49.12 6.43
CA ASN A 2 -20.65 -49.93 6.84
C ASN A 2 -19.24 -49.46 6.39
N VAL A 3 -18.16 -49.65 7.16
CA VAL A 3 -17.88 -49.60 8.64
C VAL A 3 -16.41 -50.02 8.83
N GLU A 4 -15.65 -49.29 9.66
CA GLU A 4 -14.35 -49.70 10.29
C GLU A 4 -13.19 -50.13 9.35
N MET A 5 -11.91 -50.25 9.75
CA MET A 5 -11.16 -50.29 11.03
C MET A 5 -9.82 -49.52 10.81
N GLU A 6 -9.35 -48.65 11.71
CA GLU A 6 -8.31 -48.91 12.76
C GLU A 6 -6.87 -49.17 12.27
N GLU A 7 -5.90 -48.65 13.05
CA GLU A 7 -4.43 -48.73 12.86
C GLU A 7 -3.89 -50.08 13.44
N PRO A 8 -2.61 -50.30 13.92
CA PRO A 8 -1.40 -49.47 13.94
C PRO A 8 -0.02 -50.16 13.72
N ILE A 9 1.03 -49.31 13.70
CA ILE A 9 2.40 -49.44 14.26
C ILE A 9 3.14 -50.81 14.19
N SER A 10 4.39 -50.77 13.71
CA SER A 10 5.53 -51.39 14.43
C SER A 10 6.88 -50.74 14.09
N LEU A 11 7.56 -50.28 15.13
CA LEU A 11 8.98 -49.92 15.14
C LEU A 11 9.78 -51.17 15.48
N GLU A 12 10.92 -51.43 14.84
CA GLU A 12 11.98 -52.14 15.55
C GLU A 12 13.40 -51.71 15.16
N THR A 13 14.17 -51.42 16.20
CA THR A 13 15.57 -51.00 16.21
C THR A 13 16.47 -52.21 16.20
N THR A 14 17.53 -52.24 15.38
CA THR A 14 18.76 -52.96 15.75
C THR A 14 20.00 -52.14 15.42
N ASP A 15 20.77 -51.82 16.46
CA ASP A 15 22.06 -51.14 16.39
C ASP A 15 23.17 -52.20 16.48
N ILE A 16 23.98 -52.35 15.43
CA ILE A 16 25.17 -53.21 15.45
C ILE A 16 26.34 -52.51 14.75
N LYS A 17 27.36 -52.19 15.55
CA LYS A 17 28.71 -51.83 15.10
C LYS A 17 29.71 -52.85 15.63
N PRO A 18 30.70 -53.24 14.82
CA PRO A 18 32.08 -53.26 15.32
C PRO A 18 33.05 -52.49 14.43
N GLN A 19 34.20 -52.12 14.99
CA GLN A 19 35.27 -51.40 14.29
C GLN A 19 36.29 -52.35 13.65
N THR A 20 36.90 -51.92 12.54
CA THR A 20 38.26 -52.34 12.16
C THR A 20 39.08 -51.14 11.68
N LYS A 21 40.40 -51.19 11.89
CA LYS A 21 41.30 -50.01 11.86
C LYS A 21 42.02 -49.79 10.51
N ALA A 22 42.19 -48.51 10.19
CA ALA A 22 43.34 -47.88 9.52
C ALA A 22 43.88 -48.42 8.18
N LYS A 23 43.93 -47.52 7.17
CA LYS A 23 45.21 -47.15 6.52
C LYS A 23 45.14 -45.80 5.80
N THR A 24 46.20 -45.01 5.99
CA THR A 24 46.38 -43.64 5.50
C THR A 24 46.60 -43.59 3.98
N LYS A 25 45.94 -42.66 3.28
CA LYS A 25 46.48 -42.05 2.04
C LYS A 25 46.15 -40.56 2.01
N ALA A 26 47.18 -39.75 1.79
CA ALA A 26 47.06 -38.30 1.74
C ALA A 26 46.20 -37.85 0.56
N LYS A 27 45.30 -36.89 0.79
CA LYS A 27 44.69 -36.07 -0.27
C LYS A 27 44.85 -34.60 0.10
N SER A 28 45.33 -33.84 -0.88
CA SER A 28 45.60 -32.40 -0.81
C SER A 28 44.48 -31.62 -0.12
N LYS A 29 44.81 -30.84 0.91
CA LYS A 29 43.92 -29.79 1.45
C LYS A 29 43.90 -28.61 0.46
N MET A 30 43.16 -28.74 -0.64
CA MET A 30 42.73 -27.58 -1.40
C MET A 30 41.75 -26.79 -0.52
N LYS A 31 42.27 -25.75 0.15
CA LYS A 31 41.44 -24.73 0.80
C LYS A 31 40.48 -24.16 -0.26
N PRO A 32 39.19 -23.97 0.03
CA PRO A 32 38.31 -23.26 -0.90
C PRO A 32 38.91 -21.87 -1.16
N LYS A 33 39.05 -21.50 -2.43
CA LYS A 33 39.51 -20.16 -2.80
C LYS A 33 38.47 -19.16 -2.29
N VAL A 34 38.84 -18.36 -1.30
CA VAL A 34 38.02 -17.25 -0.82
C VAL A 34 37.95 -16.24 -1.97
N LEU A 35 36.78 -16.14 -2.63
CA LEU A 35 36.58 -15.31 -3.83
C LEU A 35 36.50 -13.80 -3.51
N PHE A 36 36.70 -13.41 -2.26
CA PHE A 36 36.72 -12.02 -1.84
C PHE A 36 37.96 -11.80 -0.95
N PRO A 37 38.87 -10.88 -1.30
CA PRO A 37 39.91 -10.47 -0.36
C PRO A 37 39.24 -9.92 0.90
N SER A 38 39.81 -10.26 2.06
CA SER A 38 39.31 -9.83 3.37
C SER A 38 39.46 -8.32 3.52
N ASN A 39 38.49 -7.57 3.01
CA ASN A 39 38.47 -6.11 3.14
C ASN A 39 38.37 -5.70 4.62
N PRO A 40 38.99 -4.58 5.00
CA PRO A 40 38.88 -4.06 6.36
C PRO A 40 37.41 -3.77 6.73
N PRO A 41 37.05 -3.81 8.02
CA PRO A 41 35.68 -3.58 8.46
C PRO A 41 35.23 -2.15 8.08
N LEU A 42 34.22 -2.07 7.21
CA LEU A 42 33.59 -0.82 6.79
C LEU A 42 32.85 -0.20 7.97
N LYS A 43 33.24 1.02 8.34
CA LYS A 43 32.82 1.68 9.58
C LYS A 43 31.51 2.42 9.41
N THR A 44 31.37 3.16 8.32
CA THR A 44 30.18 3.96 8.01
C THR A 44 29.19 3.18 7.14
N GLU A 45 27.94 3.65 7.09
CA GLU A 45 26.93 3.11 6.16
C GLU A 45 27.23 3.50 4.71
N SER A 46 27.69 4.74 4.48
CA SER A 46 28.08 5.23 3.15
C SER A 46 29.21 4.40 2.54
N GLU A 47 30.22 3.99 3.31
CA GLU A 47 31.25 3.02 2.88
C GLU A 47 30.64 1.69 2.38
N LYS A 48 29.65 1.15 3.11
CA LYS A 48 28.98 -0.12 2.76
C LYS A 48 28.17 0.03 1.47
N VAL A 49 27.40 1.10 1.34
CA VAL A 49 26.61 1.41 0.13
C VAL A 49 27.53 1.61 -1.07
N LEU A 50 28.61 2.40 -0.93
CA LEU A 50 29.58 2.63 -2.00
C LEU A 50 30.28 1.33 -2.44
N ARG A 51 30.68 0.46 -1.51
CA ARG A 51 31.30 -0.83 -1.87
C ARG A 51 30.33 -1.74 -2.62
N ILE A 52 29.05 -1.73 -2.25
CA ILE A 52 27.98 -2.45 -2.96
C ILE A 52 27.80 -1.89 -4.38
N CYS A 53 27.75 -0.56 -4.55
CA CYS A 53 27.66 0.08 -5.87
C CYS A 53 28.86 -0.29 -6.77
N GLN A 54 30.09 -0.27 -6.24
CA GLN A 54 31.29 -0.72 -6.96
C GLN A 54 31.17 -2.19 -7.39
N ALA A 55 30.70 -3.08 -6.51
CA ALA A 55 30.50 -4.49 -6.86
C ALA A 55 29.40 -4.70 -7.93
N MET A 56 28.38 -3.84 -7.98
CA MET A 56 27.41 -3.84 -9.09
C MET A 56 28.03 -3.36 -10.40
N GLU A 57 28.89 -2.33 -10.36
CA GLU A 57 29.60 -1.80 -11.53
C GLU A 57 30.59 -2.82 -12.11
N GLU A 58 31.36 -3.52 -11.27
CA GLU A 58 32.20 -4.68 -11.63
C GLU A 58 31.39 -5.75 -12.40
N LEU A 59 30.12 -5.95 -12.03
CA LEU A 59 29.16 -6.88 -12.66
C LEU A 59 28.34 -6.25 -13.81
N LYS A 60 28.64 -5.02 -14.23
CA LYS A 60 27.91 -4.24 -15.25
C LYS A 60 26.42 -4.04 -14.96
N LEU A 61 26.04 -4.02 -13.68
CA LEU A 61 24.70 -3.73 -13.20
C LEU A 61 24.64 -2.29 -12.65
N THR A 62 23.54 -1.59 -12.93
CA THR A 62 23.20 -0.36 -12.21
C THR A 62 22.30 -0.69 -11.02
N PRO A 63 22.24 0.14 -9.96
CA PRO A 63 21.34 -0.10 -8.82
C PRO A 63 19.88 -0.32 -9.24
N LYS A 64 19.38 0.46 -10.22
CA LYS A 64 18.02 0.28 -10.77
C LYS A 64 17.84 -1.08 -11.45
N LYS A 65 18.80 -1.52 -12.29
CA LYS A 65 18.76 -2.85 -12.94
C LYS A 65 18.83 -3.97 -11.91
N PHE A 66 19.68 -3.82 -10.88
CA PHE A 66 19.78 -4.77 -9.78
C PHE A 66 18.45 -4.89 -9.03
N MET A 67 17.83 -3.78 -8.61
CA MET A 67 16.57 -3.81 -7.87
C MET A 67 15.45 -4.50 -8.67
N VAL A 68 15.29 -4.18 -9.96
CA VAL A 68 14.31 -4.85 -10.83
C VAL A 68 14.61 -6.35 -10.93
N ALA A 69 15.86 -6.75 -11.16
CA ALA A 69 16.24 -8.16 -11.22
C ALA A 69 16.00 -8.88 -9.87
N PHE A 70 16.41 -8.28 -8.75
CA PHE A 70 16.25 -8.83 -7.41
C PHE A 70 14.77 -9.10 -7.08
N LEU A 71 13.87 -8.19 -7.48
CA LEU A 71 12.43 -8.32 -7.22
C LEU A 71 11.70 -9.27 -8.16
N THR A 72 12.21 -9.52 -9.38
CA THR A 72 11.51 -10.31 -10.41
C THR A 72 12.08 -11.71 -10.63
N GLN A 73 13.39 -11.92 -10.50
CA GLN A 73 14.07 -13.16 -10.90
C GLN A 73 13.50 -14.41 -10.22
N SER A 74 13.41 -15.52 -10.96
CA SER A 74 12.70 -16.74 -10.53
C SER A 74 13.51 -17.69 -9.65
N ASN A 75 14.83 -17.44 -9.52
CA ASN A 75 15.78 -18.24 -8.73
C ASN A 75 15.36 -18.37 -7.25
N THR A 76 15.52 -19.57 -6.70
CA THR A 76 15.08 -19.95 -5.35
C THR A 76 15.74 -19.13 -4.24
N ASP A 77 17.05 -18.89 -4.31
CA ASP A 77 17.77 -18.12 -3.28
C ASP A 77 17.34 -16.65 -3.29
N ILE A 78 17.09 -16.08 -4.47
CA ILE A 78 16.57 -14.72 -4.61
C ILE A 78 15.14 -14.64 -4.06
N LYS A 79 14.27 -15.60 -4.39
CA LYS A 79 12.91 -15.71 -3.81
C LYS A 79 12.94 -15.77 -2.29
N ILE A 80 13.82 -16.58 -1.70
CA ILE A 80 14.00 -16.68 -0.24
C ILE A 80 14.40 -15.33 0.35
N ARG A 81 15.30 -14.58 -0.29
CA ARG A 81 15.75 -13.26 0.18
C ARG A 81 14.68 -12.18 0.11
N ARG A 82 13.76 -12.23 -0.87
CA ARG A 82 12.65 -11.26 -0.99
C ARG A 82 11.32 -11.72 -0.39
N ARG A 83 11.24 -12.92 0.22
CA ARG A 83 9.99 -13.52 0.72
C ARG A 83 9.18 -12.66 1.69
N LEU A 84 9.83 -11.69 2.36
CA LEU A 84 9.19 -10.83 3.35
C LEU A 84 8.62 -9.52 2.76
N TRP A 85 8.93 -9.16 1.51
CA TRP A 85 8.52 -7.88 0.89
C TRP A 85 7.00 -7.69 0.83
N GLY A 86 6.24 -8.78 0.68
CA GLY A 86 4.77 -8.76 0.67
C GLY A 86 4.14 -9.38 1.92
N SER A 87 4.90 -9.57 3.00
CA SER A 87 4.40 -10.19 4.24
C SER A 87 4.20 -9.14 5.32
N ALA A 88 3.18 -9.30 6.17
CA ALA A 88 2.92 -8.37 7.28
C ALA A 88 4.17 -8.12 8.15
N LYS A 89 4.96 -9.16 8.44
CA LYS A 89 6.22 -9.06 9.22
C LYS A 89 7.34 -8.27 8.55
N GLY A 90 7.32 -8.13 7.22
CA GLY A 90 8.33 -7.37 6.46
C GLY A 90 7.79 -6.09 5.83
N TRP A 91 6.51 -5.77 6.05
CA TRP A 91 5.84 -4.65 5.41
C TRP A 91 6.48 -3.31 5.82
N ASP A 92 6.72 -3.10 7.10
CA ASP A 92 7.28 -1.86 7.65
C ASP A 92 8.63 -1.50 7.00
N SER A 93 9.56 -2.45 6.94
CA SER A 93 10.85 -2.24 6.26
C SER A 93 10.75 -2.19 4.73
N THR A 94 9.65 -2.66 4.14
CA THR A 94 9.40 -2.53 2.69
C THR A 94 8.83 -1.15 2.36
N ILE A 95 7.91 -0.63 3.15
CA ILE A 95 7.35 0.71 2.95
C ILE A 95 8.40 1.80 3.23
N GLU A 96 9.35 1.58 4.15
CA GLU A 96 10.56 2.42 4.29
C GLU A 96 11.32 2.59 2.97
N VAL A 97 11.60 1.49 2.25
CA VAL A 97 12.30 1.53 0.95
C VAL A 97 11.47 2.26 -0.12
N VAL A 98 10.15 2.05 -0.13
CA VAL A 98 9.23 2.75 -1.05
C VAL A 98 9.15 4.24 -0.75
N ASN A 99 9.14 4.63 0.52
CA ASN A 99 9.12 6.03 0.96
C ASN A 99 10.45 6.74 0.64
N ALA A 100 11.60 6.11 0.91
CA ALA A 100 12.89 6.66 0.51
C ALA A 100 13.00 6.87 -1.02
N ALA A 101 12.42 5.96 -1.81
CA ALA A 101 12.32 6.12 -3.27
C ALA A 101 11.35 7.25 -3.67
N ARG A 102 10.18 7.34 -3.04
CA ARG A 102 9.19 8.42 -3.23
C ARG A 102 9.85 9.77 -2.98
N ASP A 103 10.52 9.96 -1.85
CA ASP A 103 11.01 11.26 -1.43
C ASP A 103 12.13 11.75 -2.36
N LEU A 104 12.99 10.84 -2.83
CA LEU A 104 13.97 11.12 -3.89
C LEU A 104 13.32 11.53 -5.23
N ILE A 105 12.22 10.88 -5.63
CA ILE A 105 11.47 11.21 -6.86
C ILE A 105 10.77 12.57 -6.70
N CYS A 106 10.04 12.75 -5.61
CA CYS A 106 9.19 13.91 -5.32
C CYS A 106 9.97 15.18 -4.93
N GLY A 107 11.29 15.11 -4.78
CA GLY A 107 12.15 16.29 -4.59
C GLY A 107 12.05 17.32 -5.74
N SER A 108 11.68 16.90 -6.95
CA SER A 108 11.49 17.79 -8.11
C SER A 108 10.02 17.96 -8.51
N PRO A 109 9.60 19.11 -9.08
CA PRO A 109 8.24 19.29 -9.59
C PRO A 109 7.82 18.24 -10.63
N ALA A 110 8.69 17.96 -11.61
CA ALA A 110 8.44 16.94 -12.63
C ALA A 110 8.31 15.53 -12.02
N GLY A 111 9.15 15.21 -11.03
CA GLY A 111 9.08 13.96 -10.30
C GLY A 111 7.78 13.78 -9.52
N ARG A 112 7.24 14.85 -8.91
CA ARG A 112 5.90 14.83 -8.30
C ARG A 112 4.80 14.56 -9.33
N THR A 113 4.88 15.12 -10.52
CA THR A 113 3.93 14.82 -11.61
C THR A 113 3.99 13.34 -11.99
N TYR A 114 5.19 12.76 -12.19
CA TYR A 114 5.33 11.33 -12.50
C TYR A 114 4.80 10.43 -11.37
N TRP A 115 5.10 10.78 -10.12
CA TRP A 115 4.59 10.05 -8.94
C TRP A 115 3.06 10.09 -8.87
N ASN A 116 2.45 11.27 -9.00
CA ASN A 116 1.01 11.44 -8.95
C ASN A 116 0.31 10.69 -10.09
N SER A 117 0.85 10.71 -11.31
CA SER A 117 0.34 9.92 -12.44
C SER A 117 0.42 8.41 -12.19
N TYR A 118 1.50 7.93 -11.56
CA TYR A 118 1.66 6.53 -11.18
C TYR A 118 0.65 6.11 -10.10
N ILE A 119 0.52 6.89 -9.01
CA ILE A 119 -0.43 6.61 -7.93
C ILE A 119 -1.88 6.64 -8.44
N LEU A 120 -2.23 7.59 -9.33
CA LEU A 120 -3.54 7.62 -9.98
C LEU A 120 -3.80 6.35 -10.82
N SER A 121 -2.79 5.88 -11.56
CA SER A 121 -2.86 4.60 -12.30
C SER A 121 -3.13 3.42 -11.38
N GLU A 122 -2.40 3.29 -10.26
CA GLU A 122 -2.62 2.18 -9.32
C GLU A 122 -3.96 2.28 -8.60
N ALA A 123 -4.37 3.46 -8.16
CA ALA A 123 -5.69 3.69 -7.56
C ALA A 123 -6.83 3.31 -8.51
N GLN A 124 -6.74 3.68 -9.79
CA GLN A 124 -7.70 3.26 -10.82
C GLN A 124 -7.76 1.74 -11.00
N LYS A 125 -6.64 1.02 -10.85
CA LYS A 125 -6.63 -0.46 -10.93
C LYS A 125 -7.29 -1.12 -9.71
N ILE A 126 -7.26 -0.47 -8.54
CA ILE A 126 -7.96 -0.95 -7.35
C ILE A 126 -9.45 -0.70 -7.51
N VAL A 127 -9.87 0.54 -7.78
CA VAL A 127 -11.28 0.92 -7.98
C VAL A 127 -11.96 0.10 -9.09
N ARG A 128 -11.27 -0.26 -10.18
CA ARG A 128 -11.84 -1.14 -11.23
C ARG A 128 -12.05 -2.60 -10.83
N LYS A 129 -11.43 -3.06 -9.73
CA LYS A 129 -11.61 -4.41 -9.19
C LYS A 129 -12.68 -4.47 -8.12
N GLU A 130 -12.93 -3.34 -7.46
CA GLU A 130 -14.03 -3.17 -6.52
C GLU A 130 -15.35 -3.04 -7.27
N ALA A 131 -16.31 -3.91 -6.95
CA ALA A 131 -17.65 -3.90 -7.49
C ALA A 131 -18.57 -4.67 -6.55
N PRO A 132 -19.86 -4.29 -6.41
CA PRO A 132 -20.86 -5.13 -5.78
C PRO A 132 -21.01 -6.48 -6.50
N PRO A 133 -21.40 -7.56 -5.81
CA PRO A 133 -21.58 -8.86 -6.43
C PRO A 133 -22.65 -8.83 -7.53
N SER A 134 -22.35 -9.46 -8.66
CA SER A 134 -23.26 -9.51 -9.82
C SER A 134 -24.40 -10.51 -9.59
N GLY A 135 -25.65 -10.05 -9.71
CA GLY A 135 -26.82 -10.91 -9.64
C GLY A 135 -27.95 -10.34 -8.79
N GLU A 136 -28.97 -11.16 -8.59
CA GLU A 136 -30.14 -10.84 -7.76
C GLU A 136 -29.83 -11.02 -6.27
N TYR A 137 -30.28 -10.07 -5.45
CA TYR A 137 -30.18 -10.11 -3.98
C TYR A 137 -30.83 -11.38 -3.41
N PRO A 138 -30.26 -12.03 -2.36
CA PRO A 138 -29.12 -11.59 -1.54
C PRO A 138 -27.73 -11.90 -2.12
N ASN A 139 -27.63 -12.69 -3.19
CA ASN A 139 -26.34 -13.13 -3.74
C ASN A 139 -25.70 -12.11 -4.70
N GLY A 140 -26.42 -11.01 -4.98
CA GLY A 140 -25.96 -9.91 -5.82
C GLY A 140 -26.67 -8.61 -5.50
N ALA A 141 -26.24 -7.52 -6.15
CA ALA A 141 -26.58 -6.17 -5.73
C ALA A 141 -27.92 -5.61 -6.24
N PHE A 142 -28.68 -6.31 -7.10
CA PHE A 142 -29.96 -5.82 -7.61
C PHE A 142 -31.18 -6.56 -7.02
N HIS A 143 -32.26 -5.81 -6.77
CA HIS A 143 -33.56 -6.37 -6.39
C HIS A 143 -34.49 -6.46 -7.61
N SER A 144 -35.15 -7.60 -7.79
CA SER A 144 -36.20 -7.74 -8.81
C SER A 144 -37.50 -7.09 -8.34
N SER A 145 -38.11 -6.24 -9.17
CA SER A 145 -39.39 -5.59 -8.87
C SER A 145 -40.56 -6.59 -8.67
N ARG A 146 -40.40 -7.84 -9.08
CA ARG A 146 -41.37 -8.93 -8.86
C ARG A 146 -41.22 -9.63 -7.51
N LYS A 147 -40.13 -9.38 -6.77
CA LYS A 147 -39.78 -10.02 -5.49
C LYS A 147 -39.39 -9.00 -4.42
N ILE A 148 -39.62 -7.72 -4.67
CA ILE A 148 -39.25 -6.64 -3.76
C ILE A 148 -40.27 -6.56 -2.63
N ASP A 149 -39.79 -6.59 -1.39
CA ASP A 149 -40.63 -6.52 -0.19
C ASP A 149 -40.52 -5.13 0.47
N PRO A 150 -41.58 -4.56 1.07
CA PRO A 150 -41.49 -3.32 1.83
C PRO A 150 -40.39 -3.28 2.91
N THR A 151 -39.99 -4.40 3.51
CA THR A 151 -38.89 -4.42 4.51
C THR A 151 -37.57 -3.90 3.94
N ILE A 152 -37.35 -4.01 2.62
CA ILE A 152 -36.12 -3.49 1.99
C ILE A 152 -35.98 -1.97 2.11
N PHE A 153 -37.07 -1.24 2.41
CA PHE A 153 -37.03 0.19 2.68
C PHE A 153 -36.93 0.55 4.18
N SER A 154 -36.83 -0.44 5.06
CA SER A 154 -36.50 -0.22 6.48
C SER A 154 -35.11 0.41 6.64
N GLU A 155 -34.90 1.15 7.73
CA GLU A 155 -33.60 1.74 8.05
C GLU A 155 -32.54 0.66 8.34
N GLU A 156 -32.93 -0.47 8.92
CA GLU A 156 -32.05 -1.61 9.17
C GLU A 156 -31.51 -2.21 7.87
N GLU A 157 -32.38 -2.53 6.90
CA GLU A 157 -31.92 -3.07 5.62
C GLU A 157 -31.15 -2.03 4.76
N LYS A 158 -31.50 -0.74 4.85
CA LYS A 158 -30.70 0.34 4.24
C LYS A 158 -29.29 0.40 4.82
N PHE A 159 -29.18 0.36 6.15
CA PHE A 159 -27.91 0.41 6.86
C PHE A 159 -27.03 -0.79 6.51
N THR A 160 -27.58 -2.01 6.52
CA THR A 160 -26.86 -3.23 6.14
C THR A 160 -26.31 -3.14 4.72
N ARG A 161 -27.14 -2.80 3.72
CA ARG A 161 -26.66 -2.66 2.33
C ARG A 161 -25.61 -1.56 2.15
N PHE A 162 -25.72 -0.47 2.91
CA PHE A 162 -24.69 0.58 2.93
C PHE A 162 -23.38 0.05 3.54
N GLN A 163 -23.47 -0.68 4.65
CA GLN A 163 -22.31 -1.30 5.29
C GLN A 163 -21.61 -2.28 4.35
N ASP A 164 -22.33 -3.21 3.73
CA ASP A 164 -21.80 -4.19 2.77
C ASP A 164 -21.09 -3.50 1.60
N MET A 165 -21.74 -2.48 1.02
CA MET A 165 -21.17 -1.68 -0.07
C MET A 165 -19.87 -0.96 0.33
N CYS A 166 -19.82 -0.41 1.54
CA CYS A 166 -18.73 0.46 2.00
C CYS A 166 -17.60 -0.26 2.74
N GLN A 167 -17.81 -1.49 3.22
CA GLN A 167 -16.83 -2.28 3.97
C GLN A 167 -16.34 -3.52 3.21
N GLU A 168 -17.25 -4.23 2.50
CA GLU A 168 -16.94 -5.50 1.84
C GLU A 168 -16.74 -5.34 0.32
N HIS A 169 -17.59 -4.58 -0.36
CA HIS A 169 -17.62 -4.56 -1.83
C HIS A 169 -16.72 -3.48 -2.46
N MET A 170 -16.72 -2.26 -1.91
CA MET A 170 -15.96 -1.12 -2.44
C MET A 170 -15.26 -0.27 -1.34
N PRO A 171 -14.52 -0.89 -0.39
CA PRO A 171 -13.93 -0.16 0.73
C PRO A 171 -12.88 0.89 0.32
N PHE A 172 -12.06 0.64 -0.69
CA PHE A 172 -11.03 1.60 -1.14
C PHE A 172 -11.68 2.82 -1.81
N LEU A 173 -12.66 2.60 -2.71
CA LEU A 173 -13.42 3.70 -3.31
C LEU A 173 -14.18 4.51 -2.25
N TYR A 174 -14.84 3.84 -1.31
CA TYR A 174 -15.56 4.51 -0.22
C TYR A 174 -14.62 5.38 0.63
N GLN A 175 -13.45 4.86 1.02
CA GLN A 175 -12.45 5.62 1.78
C GLN A 175 -11.93 6.83 1.01
N LEU A 176 -11.68 6.72 -0.31
CA LEU A 176 -11.29 7.86 -1.15
C LEU A 176 -12.37 8.94 -1.21
N LEU A 177 -13.64 8.54 -1.37
CA LEU A 177 -14.77 9.48 -1.41
C LEU A 177 -14.96 10.17 -0.06
N ILE A 178 -14.97 9.42 1.05
CA ILE A 178 -15.10 9.97 2.41
C ILE A 178 -13.93 10.90 2.73
N TYR A 179 -12.69 10.55 2.40
CA TYR A 179 -11.54 11.43 2.61
C TYR A 179 -11.68 12.75 1.82
N LYS A 180 -12.19 12.69 0.58
CA LYS A 180 -12.42 13.88 -0.24
C LYS A 180 -13.59 14.75 0.24
N LEU A 181 -14.65 14.14 0.76
CA LEU A 181 -15.87 14.81 1.21
C LEU A 181 -15.78 15.35 2.64
N THR A 182 -15.15 14.61 3.55
CA THR A 182 -14.92 15.05 4.94
C THR A 182 -13.78 16.06 5.06
N GLY A 183 -12.99 16.23 3.99
CA GLY A 183 -12.15 17.39 3.74
C GLY A 183 -11.36 17.83 4.96
N GLN A 184 -10.41 17.01 5.41
CA GLN A 184 -9.53 17.40 6.51
C GLN A 184 -8.85 18.72 6.16
N SER A 185 -9.27 19.79 6.84
CA SER A 185 -8.53 21.03 6.95
C SER A 185 -7.16 20.68 7.54
N ASP A 186 -6.08 20.87 6.77
CA ASP A 186 -4.73 20.53 7.17
C ASP A 186 -4.42 21.09 8.59
N PRO A 187 -4.20 20.22 9.61
CA PRO A 187 -3.85 20.68 10.96
C PRO A 187 -2.47 21.36 11.04
N SER A 188 -1.76 21.47 9.91
CA SER A 188 -0.38 21.96 9.81
C SER A 188 -0.27 23.38 9.25
N ALA A 189 -1.38 24.12 9.12
CA ALA A 189 -1.40 25.49 8.59
C ALA A 189 -1.62 26.57 9.68
N SER A 190 -1.47 26.25 10.97
CA SER A 190 -1.72 27.17 12.08
C SER A 190 -0.62 27.18 13.15
N SER A 191 0.60 27.61 12.80
CA SER A 191 1.65 27.92 13.78
C SER A 191 2.74 28.89 13.28
N SER A 192 2.34 30.11 12.91
CA SER A 192 3.22 31.29 13.05
C SER A 192 2.40 32.54 13.37
N SER A 193 2.19 32.79 14.65
CA SER A 193 1.60 34.04 15.14
C SER A 193 2.58 35.20 15.02
N SER A 194 2.08 36.40 14.78
CA SER A 194 2.58 37.62 15.42
C SER A 194 1.41 38.58 15.59
N THR A 195 1.31 39.16 16.78
CA THR A 195 0.14 39.91 17.26
C THR A 195 0.36 41.43 17.20
N ASP A 196 -0.75 42.15 17.33
CA ASP A 196 -0.89 43.52 17.85
C ASP A 196 -0.30 44.72 17.07
N ALA A 197 -1.23 45.54 16.56
CA ALA A 197 -1.16 47.00 16.71
C ALA A 197 -2.58 47.62 16.76
N ILE A 198 -2.74 48.66 17.58
CA ILE A 198 -3.98 49.34 17.98
C ILE A 198 -3.66 50.85 18.08
N ASP A 199 -4.58 51.83 17.99
CA ASP A 199 -6.05 51.84 18.08
C ASP A 199 -6.64 53.08 17.35
N GLN A 200 -7.98 53.10 17.13
CA GLN A 200 -8.84 54.26 16.79
C GLN A 200 -8.70 54.87 15.36
N ALA A 201 -9.68 55.60 14.82
CA ALA A 201 -10.80 56.30 15.48
C ALA A 201 -12.06 56.52 14.62
N ALA A 202 -13.09 57.03 15.30
CA ALA A 202 -14.25 57.79 14.83
C ALA A 202 -15.45 57.02 14.25
N GLU A 203 -16.51 57.00 15.05
CA GLU A 203 -17.89 56.77 14.62
C GLU A 203 -18.41 57.94 13.77
N THR A 204 -19.29 57.64 12.82
CA THR A 204 -20.41 58.54 12.46
C THR A 204 -21.59 57.67 12.06
N GLU A 205 -22.67 57.73 12.82
CA GLU A 205 -23.96 57.17 12.41
C GLU A 205 -24.52 57.98 11.23
N SER A 206 -25.12 57.30 10.26
CA SER A 206 -26.09 57.92 9.37
C SER A 206 -27.11 56.88 8.92
N ASN A 207 -28.27 56.90 9.58
CA ASN A 207 -29.43 56.11 9.18
C ASN A 207 -30.14 56.83 8.03
N SER A 208 -30.45 56.10 6.94
CA SER A 208 -31.53 56.49 6.04
C SER A 208 -32.08 55.26 5.33
N ASP A 209 -33.28 54.85 5.75
CA ASP A 209 -34.17 54.05 4.91
C ASP A 209 -34.49 54.82 3.62
N GLN A 210 -34.62 54.11 2.50
CA GLN A 210 -35.51 54.54 1.42
C GLN A 210 -35.91 53.34 0.56
N ASP A 211 -37.20 52.97 0.65
CA ASP A 211 -37.90 52.24 -0.40
C ASP A 211 -37.86 53.08 -1.69
N GLU A 212 -37.62 52.46 -2.84
CA GLU A 212 -38.27 52.90 -4.07
C GLU A 212 -38.52 51.73 -5.03
N LEU A 213 -39.66 51.81 -5.71
CA LEU A 213 -40.26 50.77 -6.54
C LEU A 213 -39.79 50.93 -7.99
N GLU A 214 -39.60 49.83 -8.71
CA GLU A 214 -39.59 49.84 -10.18
C GLU A 214 -40.51 48.74 -10.72
N GLU A 215 -41.40 49.15 -11.64
CA GLU A 215 -42.31 48.26 -12.36
C GLU A 215 -41.57 47.53 -13.49
N ASP A 216 -42.01 46.31 -13.83
CA ASP A 216 -41.60 45.66 -15.09
C ASP A 216 -42.86 45.33 -15.92
N PRO A 217 -43.04 45.91 -17.13
CA PRO A 217 -44.31 45.84 -17.85
C PRO A 217 -44.53 44.51 -18.59
N SER A 218 -45.80 44.15 -18.75
CA SER A 218 -46.22 42.94 -19.47
C SER A 218 -45.86 42.95 -20.97
N PRO A 219 -45.39 41.83 -21.55
CA PRO A 219 -45.40 41.64 -22.99
C PRO A 219 -46.76 41.08 -23.46
N SER A 220 -47.43 41.80 -24.37
CA SER A 220 -48.67 41.36 -25.02
C SER A 220 -48.44 40.14 -25.93
N MET A 221 -49.47 39.28 -26.00
CA MET A 221 -49.60 38.27 -27.05
C MET A 221 -49.53 38.85 -28.47
N ARG A 222 -48.95 38.09 -29.39
CA ARG A 222 -49.46 37.93 -30.76
C ARG A 222 -49.06 36.59 -31.36
#